data_AF-A0A7X3YND7-F1
#
_entry.id   AF-A0A7X3YND7-F1
#
_cell.length_a   1.000
_cell.length_b   1.000
_cell.length_c   1.000
_cell.angle_alpha   90.00
_cell.angle_beta   90.00
_cell.angle_gamma   90.00
#
_symmetry.space_group_name_H-M   'P 1'
#
loop_
_entity.id
_entity.type
_entity.pdbx_description
1 polymer ?
#
loop_
_entity_poly.entity_id
_entity_poly.type
_entity_poly.pdbx_seq_one_letter_code
_entity_poly.pdbx_strand_id
1 'polypeptide(L)'
;MSVSRNADRMATQKSTSCHTLTYLHYGIREGELLHISQVSSSLSCGCVCLACHAPLVAKKGRQREHHFAHGSGDSCQHAIETALHLAAKDVLARRREIALPAVEIKFPYDKFVDYDFSHKTVTIAPEQLYQLDSVELEHRISEIIPDVLAKVKNRSLLIEIRVTHKVDERKPQGTWRKGKTRDQEEKIG
;
A
#
# COMPACT_ATOMS: atom_id res chain seq x y z
N MET A 1 67.52 -8.32 -3.47
CA MET A 1 66.86 -7.96 -2.21
C MET A 1 65.44 -7.49 -2.53
N SER A 2 64.47 -8.24 -2.03
CA SER A 2 63.07 -7.89 -1.74
C SER A 2 62.91 -6.43 -1.25
N VAL A 3 61.80 -5.70 -1.45
CA VAL A 3 60.43 -5.98 -0.99
C VAL A 3 59.42 -5.11 -1.76
N SER A 4 58.23 -5.69 -1.97
CA SER A 4 56.97 -5.21 -2.51
C SER A 4 56.26 -4.03 -1.79
N ARG A 5 55.39 -3.33 -2.55
CA ARG A 5 54.07 -2.72 -2.20
C ARG A 5 54.00 -1.64 -1.11
N ASN A 6 53.40 -0.49 -1.45
CA ASN A 6 52.01 -0.23 -1.05
C ASN A 6 51.39 0.99 -1.74
N ALA A 7 50.17 0.79 -2.22
CA ALA A 7 49.28 1.82 -2.74
C ALA A 7 48.52 2.45 -1.57
N ASP A 8 48.60 3.77 -1.45
CA ASP A 8 47.83 4.51 -0.46
C ASP A 8 46.34 4.50 -0.82
N ARG A 9 45.57 3.93 0.09
CA ARG A 9 44.11 3.82 0.05
C ARG A 9 43.50 5.16 0.45
N MET A 10 42.87 5.87 -0.48
CA MET A 10 41.86 6.87 -0.16
C MET A 10 40.63 6.15 0.39
N ALA A 11 40.49 6.14 1.72
CA ALA A 11 39.29 5.72 2.40
C ALA A 11 38.20 6.79 2.22
N THR A 12 37.42 6.67 1.14
CA THR A 12 36.16 7.42 1.02
C THR A 12 35.18 6.90 2.07
N GLN A 13 34.95 7.71 3.10
CA GLN A 13 33.87 7.52 4.06
C GLN A 13 32.52 7.56 3.32
N LYS A 14 31.96 6.39 3.01
CA LYS A 14 30.57 6.29 2.57
C LYS A 14 29.69 6.41 3.81
N SER A 15 29.06 7.57 3.92
CA SER A 15 27.93 7.85 4.81
C SER A 15 26.88 6.75 4.68
N THR A 16 26.78 5.87 5.66
CA THR A 16 25.68 4.92 5.80
C THR A 16 24.41 5.67 6.18
N SER A 17 23.63 6.07 5.18
CA SER A 17 22.24 6.46 5.38
C SER A 17 21.46 5.22 5.82
N CYS A 18 20.89 5.31 7.02
CA CYS A 18 19.93 4.37 7.55
C CYS A 18 18.68 4.41 6.63
N HIS A 19 18.62 3.52 5.65
CA HIS A 19 17.41 3.30 4.87
C HIS A 19 16.51 2.39 5.70
N THR A 20 15.43 2.95 6.25
CA THR A 20 14.34 2.19 6.85
C THR A 20 13.75 1.28 5.78
N LEU A 21 14.19 0.01 5.77
CA LEU A 21 13.83 -0.96 4.75
C LEU A 21 12.36 -1.30 4.88
N THR A 22 11.56 -0.77 3.97
CA THR A 22 10.25 -1.32 3.63
C THR A 22 10.54 -2.64 2.94
N TYR A 23 10.16 -3.77 3.53
CA TYR A 23 10.49 -5.09 3.01
C TYR A 23 9.44 -5.55 1.98
N LEU A 24 9.87 -6.21 0.90
CA LEU A 24 8.97 -6.82 -0.08
C LEU A 24 8.53 -8.20 0.44
N HIS A 25 7.22 -8.40 0.64
CA HIS A 25 6.70 -9.66 1.20
C HIS A 25 6.02 -10.59 0.18
N TYR A 26 5.76 -10.10 -1.03
CA TYR A 26 5.08 -10.86 -2.07
C TYR A 26 5.95 -11.00 -3.31
N GLY A 27 5.86 -12.16 -3.94
CA GLY A 27 6.48 -12.49 -5.22
C GLY A 27 5.58 -13.43 -6.01
N ILE A 28 5.80 -13.53 -7.32
CA ILE A 28 5.05 -14.45 -8.19
C ILE A 28 5.91 -15.66 -8.53
N ARG A 29 5.33 -16.85 -8.50
CA ARG A 29 5.93 -18.08 -9.05
C ARG A 29 4.88 -18.82 -9.85
N GLU A 30 5.18 -19.14 -11.11
CA GLU A 30 4.27 -19.89 -12.00
C GLU A 30 2.86 -19.27 -12.10
N GLY A 31 2.77 -17.93 -12.04
CA GLY A 31 1.51 -17.19 -12.06
C GLY A 31 0.78 -17.13 -10.72
N GLU A 32 1.29 -17.80 -9.67
CA GLU A 32 0.73 -17.74 -8.32
C GLU A 32 1.41 -16.66 -7.48
N LEU A 33 0.60 -15.81 -6.85
CA LEU A 33 1.05 -14.84 -5.86
C LEU A 33 1.35 -15.54 -4.53
N LEU A 34 2.62 -15.48 -4.11
CA LEU A 34 3.10 -16.11 -2.88
C LEU A 34 3.62 -15.06 -1.89
N HIS A 35 3.20 -15.20 -0.63
CA HIS A 35 3.79 -14.51 0.50
C HIS A 35 5.11 -15.16 0.90
N ILE A 36 6.06 -14.38 1.43
CA ILE A 36 7.37 -14.86 1.87
C ILE A 36 7.27 -16.01 2.88
N SER A 37 6.21 -16.09 3.69
CA SER A 37 6.00 -17.20 4.61
C SER A 37 5.82 -18.55 3.89
N GLN A 38 5.27 -18.56 2.67
CA GLN A 38 4.89 -19.75 1.91
C GLN A 38 6.05 -20.39 1.11
N VAL A 39 7.21 -19.73 1.01
CA VAL A 39 8.36 -20.22 0.21
C VAL A 39 9.51 -20.72 1.08
N SER A 40 10.34 -21.64 0.59
CA SER A 40 11.57 -22.04 1.30
C SER A 40 12.64 -20.94 1.22
N SER A 41 13.50 -20.84 2.24
CA SER A 41 14.60 -19.87 2.26
C SER A 41 15.70 -20.27 1.28
N SER A 42 15.72 -19.67 0.09
CA SER A 42 16.75 -19.93 -0.92
C SER A 42 16.70 -18.93 -2.08
N LEU A 43 17.81 -18.83 -2.82
CA LEU A 43 17.85 -18.25 -4.19
C LEU A 43 16.98 -19.05 -5.17
N SER A 44 16.70 -20.32 -4.89
CA SER A 44 15.86 -21.20 -5.71
C SER A 44 14.37 -21.11 -5.38
N CYS A 45 13.92 -20.07 -4.69
CA CYS A 45 12.48 -19.92 -4.40
C CYS A 45 11.66 -19.81 -5.69
N GLY A 46 12.29 -19.43 -6.81
CA GLY A 46 11.67 -19.33 -8.13
C GLY A 46 10.74 -18.13 -8.29
N CYS A 47 10.69 -17.25 -7.28
CA CYS A 47 9.82 -16.09 -7.30
C CYS A 47 10.44 -14.94 -8.12
N VAL A 48 9.59 -14.18 -8.79
CA VAL A 48 9.93 -12.93 -9.47
C VAL A 48 9.18 -11.76 -8.88
N CYS A 49 9.73 -10.56 -9.04
CA CYS A 49 9.10 -9.32 -8.59
C CYS A 49 7.83 -9.00 -9.40
N LEU A 50 6.77 -8.56 -8.73
CA LEU A 50 5.54 -8.11 -9.39
C LEU A 50 5.72 -6.84 -10.22
N ALA A 51 6.69 -6.00 -9.88
CA ALA A 51 6.88 -4.69 -10.50
C ALA A 51 7.86 -4.75 -11.69
N CYS A 52 9.03 -5.37 -11.48
CA CYS A 52 10.09 -5.40 -12.50
C CYS A 52 10.36 -6.79 -13.09
N HIS A 53 9.65 -7.83 -12.63
CA HIS A 53 9.82 -9.21 -13.05
C HIS A 53 11.23 -9.80 -12.83
N ALA A 54 12.12 -9.11 -12.11
CA ALA A 54 13.44 -9.60 -11.79
C ALA A 54 13.38 -10.75 -10.76
N PRO A 55 14.33 -11.70 -10.78
CA PRO A 55 14.41 -12.79 -9.81
C PRO A 55 14.54 -12.28 -8.37
N LEU A 56 13.78 -12.92 -7.47
CA LEU A 56 13.78 -12.64 -6.04
C LEU A 56 14.51 -13.74 -5.26
N VAL A 57 15.11 -13.33 -4.15
CA VAL A 57 15.74 -14.19 -3.16
C VAL A 57 14.94 -14.12 -1.87
N ALA A 58 14.45 -15.26 -1.39
CA ALA A 58 13.73 -15.36 -0.12
C ALA A 58 14.71 -15.30 1.06
N LYS A 59 14.80 -14.14 1.72
CA LYS A 59 15.62 -13.93 2.92
C LYS A 59 14.77 -14.19 4.17
N LYS A 60 15.07 -15.31 4.83
CA LYS A 60 14.49 -15.67 6.13
C LYS A 60 15.58 -15.74 7.17
N GLY A 61 15.31 -15.21 8.37
CA GLY A 61 16.29 -15.20 9.44
C GLY A 61 15.64 -14.87 10.77
N ARG A 62 16.32 -15.22 11.86
CA ARG A 62 15.81 -15.01 13.23
C ARG A 62 15.86 -13.54 13.67
N GLN A 63 16.72 -12.73 13.06
CA GLN A 63 16.95 -11.34 13.49
C GLN A 63 16.30 -10.28 12.60
N ARG A 64 15.86 -10.64 11.39
CA ARG A 64 15.27 -9.70 10.42
C ARG A 64 13.96 -10.28 9.91
N GLU A 65 12.99 -9.40 9.68
CA GLU A 65 11.71 -9.77 9.07
C GLU A 65 11.94 -10.53 7.77
N HIS A 66 11.12 -11.57 7.56
CA HIS A 66 11.19 -12.37 6.35
C HIS A 66 10.81 -11.51 5.15
N HIS A 67 11.66 -11.46 4.14
CA HIS A 67 11.41 -10.65 2.96
C HIS A 67 12.03 -11.22 1.69
N PHE A 68 11.55 -10.75 0.56
CA PHE A 68 12.19 -10.92 -0.72
C PHE A 68 13.20 -9.78 -0.97
N ALA A 69 14.33 -10.13 -1.57
CA ALA A 69 15.32 -9.18 -2.07
C ALA A 69 15.64 -9.46 -3.54
N HIS A 70 15.90 -8.42 -4.33
CA HIS A 70 16.39 -8.58 -5.70
C HIS A 70 17.79 -9.20 -5.70
N GLY A 71 18.02 -10.17 -6.58
CA GLY A 71 19.29 -10.88 -6.69
C GLY A 71 20.47 -9.99 -7.15
N SER A 72 20.21 -8.98 -7.98
CA SER A 72 21.22 -8.11 -8.61
C SER A 72 21.58 -6.86 -7.81
N GLY A 73 20.96 -6.62 -6.64
CA GLY A 73 21.20 -5.41 -5.84
C GLY A 73 20.50 -4.15 -6.35
N ASP A 74 19.69 -4.27 -7.40
CA ASP A 74 18.88 -3.16 -7.92
C ASP A 74 17.78 -2.79 -6.92
N SER A 75 17.70 -1.48 -6.62
CA SER A 75 16.60 -0.92 -5.86
C SER A 75 15.43 -0.65 -6.79
N CYS A 76 14.38 -1.45 -6.71
CA CYS A 76 13.12 -1.10 -7.34
C CYS A 76 12.37 -0.11 -6.42
N GLN A 77 12.57 1.19 -6.67
CA GLN A 77 12.15 2.28 -5.77
C GLN A 77 10.64 2.30 -5.48
N HIS A 78 9.81 1.79 -6.40
CA HIS A 78 8.35 1.67 -6.25
C HIS A 78 7.86 0.21 -6.25
N ALA A 79 8.77 -0.77 -6.06
CA ALA A 79 8.40 -2.19 -6.13
C ALA A 79 7.30 -2.54 -5.13
N ILE A 80 7.30 -1.94 -3.95
CA ILE A 80 6.45 -2.39 -2.85
C ILE A 80 5.04 -1.87 -3.01
N GLU A 81 4.87 -0.58 -3.32
CA GLU A 81 3.57 0.01 -3.67
C GLU A 81 2.94 -0.75 -4.84
N THR A 82 3.70 -0.91 -5.92
CA THR A 82 3.25 -1.61 -7.11
C THR A 82 2.92 -3.07 -6.81
N ALA A 83 3.79 -3.78 -6.08
CA ALA A 83 3.56 -5.17 -5.70
C ALA A 83 2.33 -5.33 -4.81
N LEU A 84 2.10 -4.43 -3.86
CA LEU A 84 0.94 -4.48 -2.98
C LEU A 84 -0.36 -4.15 -3.73
N HIS A 85 -0.35 -3.16 -4.64
CA HIS A 85 -1.49 -2.90 -5.52
C HIS A 85 -1.83 -4.13 -6.37
N LEU A 86 -0.83 -4.68 -7.07
CA LEU A 86 -1.02 -5.85 -7.93
C LEU A 86 -1.46 -7.08 -7.13
N ALA A 87 -0.87 -7.30 -5.95
CA ALA A 87 -1.24 -8.38 -5.04
C ALA A 87 -2.70 -8.26 -4.59
N ALA A 88 -3.13 -7.06 -4.17
CA ALA A 88 -4.50 -6.83 -3.73
C ALA A 88 -5.50 -7.01 -4.88
N LYS A 89 -5.20 -6.52 -6.09
CA LYS A 89 -6.01 -6.75 -7.30
C LYS A 89 -6.17 -8.23 -7.60
N ASP A 90 -5.07 -8.99 -7.57
CA ASP A 90 -5.08 -10.44 -7.81
C ASP A 90 -5.91 -11.21 -6.76
N VAL A 91 -5.75 -10.87 -5.47
CA VAL A 91 -6.52 -11.50 -4.40
C VAL A 91 -8.03 -11.24 -4.58
N LEU A 92 -8.43 -10.01 -4.89
CA LEU A 92 -9.84 -9.68 -5.15
C LEU A 92 -10.39 -10.42 -6.36
N ALA A 93 -9.63 -10.48 -7.46
CA ALA A 93 -10.04 -11.17 -8.68
C ALA A 93 -10.22 -12.69 -8.48
N ARG A 94 -9.32 -13.31 -7.70
CA ARG A 94 -9.36 -14.77 -7.45
C ARG A 94 -10.36 -15.16 -6.37
N ARG A 95 -10.36 -14.48 -5.22
CA ARG A 95 -11.21 -14.85 -4.09
C ARG A 95 -12.63 -14.35 -4.24
N ARG A 96 -12.82 -13.21 -4.91
CA ARG A 96 -14.13 -12.55 -5.07
C ARG A 96 -14.85 -12.34 -3.74
N GLU A 97 -14.08 -11.98 -2.71
CA GLU A 97 -14.58 -11.74 -1.37
C GLU A 97 -14.07 -10.39 -0.86
N ILE A 98 -14.91 -9.64 -0.16
CA ILE A 98 -14.51 -8.40 0.51
C ILE A 98 -15.22 -8.22 1.85
N ALA A 99 -14.47 -7.82 2.88
CA ALA A 99 -15.05 -7.38 4.14
C ALA A 99 -15.34 -5.89 4.09
N LEU A 100 -16.58 -5.50 4.33
CA LEU A 100 -16.97 -4.09 4.45
C LEU A 100 -17.13 -3.74 5.93
N PRO A 101 -16.57 -2.61 6.41
CA PRO A 101 -16.66 -2.21 7.81
C PRO A 101 -18.09 -1.82 8.18
N ALA A 102 -18.36 -1.80 9.49
CA ALA A 102 -19.62 -1.29 10.00
C ALA A 102 -19.82 0.19 9.63
N VAL A 103 -21.05 0.55 9.30
CA VAL A 103 -21.47 1.95 9.08
C VAL A 103 -22.15 2.43 10.35
N GLU A 104 -21.55 3.41 11.02
CA GLU A 104 -22.01 3.90 12.32
C GLU A 104 -22.25 5.41 12.30
N ILE A 105 -23.31 5.84 12.99
CA ILE A 105 -23.57 7.26 13.30
C ILE A 105 -23.22 7.48 14.76
N LYS A 106 -22.33 8.45 15.00
CA LYS A 106 -21.96 8.91 16.34
C LYS A 106 -22.63 10.25 16.59
N PHE A 107 -23.46 10.32 17.62
CA PHE A 107 -24.09 11.58 18.03
C PHE A 107 -23.16 12.33 19.02
N PRO A 108 -22.58 13.48 18.64
CA PRO A 108 -21.85 14.32 19.59
C PRO A 108 -22.83 15.00 20.57
N TYR A 109 -22.39 15.21 21.81
CA TYR A 109 -23.21 15.74 22.91
C TYR A 109 -23.61 17.21 22.66
N ASP A 110 -24.86 17.58 22.95
CA ASP A 110 -25.26 18.97 23.19
C ASP A 110 -25.10 19.27 24.69
N LYS A 111 -24.13 20.13 25.05
CA LYS A 111 -23.72 20.44 26.44
C LYS A 111 -24.79 21.13 27.32
N PHE A 112 -26.07 21.13 26.93
CA PHE A 112 -27.08 22.02 27.51
C PHE A 112 -28.07 21.39 28.49
N VAL A 113 -27.96 20.11 28.87
CA VAL A 113 -28.91 19.53 29.83
C VAL A 113 -28.22 18.53 30.77
N ASP A 114 -28.48 18.68 32.08
CA ASP A 114 -27.96 17.93 33.23
C ASP A 114 -28.39 16.44 33.30
N TYR A 115 -28.49 15.75 32.16
CA TYR A 115 -28.89 14.35 32.12
C TYR A 115 -27.84 13.51 31.39
N ASP A 116 -27.35 12.46 32.07
CA ASP A 116 -26.31 11.53 31.62
C ASP A 116 -26.72 10.79 30.34
N PHE A 117 -26.36 11.34 29.18
CA PHE A 117 -26.52 10.67 27.90
C PHE A 117 -25.19 10.13 27.42
N SER A 118 -24.89 8.88 27.81
CA SER A 118 -23.76 8.12 27.24
C SER A 118 -23.73 8.22 25.70
N HIS A 119 -22.52 8.27 25.12
CA HIS A 119 -22.28 8.34 23.68
C HIS A 119 -23.14 7.32 22.91
N LYS A 120 -24.26 7.77 22.33
CA LYS A 120 -25.09 6.89 21.53
C LYS A 120 -24.44 6.72 20.17
N THR A 121 -23.94 5.52 19.91
CA THR A 121 -23.54 5.09 18.58
C THR A 121 -24.66 4.22 18.01
N VAL A 122 -25.11 4.51 16.80
CA VAL A 122 -26.10 3.71 16.10
C VAL A 122 -25.45 3.08 14.88
N THR A 123 -25.38 1.76 14.86
CA THR A 123 -24.91 0.99 13.70
C THR A 123 -26.03 0.89 12.67
N ILE A 124 -25.82 1.48 11.49
CA ILE A 124 -26.73 1.40 10.35
C ILE A 124 -26.55 0.05 9.63
N ALA A 125 -25.31 -0.40 9.49
CA ALA A 125 -24.97 -1.66 8.87
C ALA A 125 -23.78 -2.28 9.63
N PRO A 126 -23.83 -3.56 9.99
CA PRO A 126 -22.70 -4.22 10.67
C PRO A 126 -21.53 -4.44 9.69
N GLU A 127 -20.35 -4.69 10.25
CA GLU A 127 -19.24 -5.24 9.49
C GLU A 127 -19.65 -6.61 8.93
N GLN A 128 -19.40 -6.84 7.65
CA GLN A 128 -19.83 -8.06 7.00
C GLN A 128 -18.92 -8.44 5.81
N LEU A 129 -18.70 -9.75 5.67
CA LEU A 129 -18.06 -10.33 4.49
C LEU A 129 -19.08 -10.51 3.37
N TYR A 130 -18.73 -10.03 2.17
CA TYR A 130 -19.53 -10.14 0.96
C TYR A 130 -18.82 -10.96 -0.10
N GLN A 131 -19.60 -11.80 -0.78
CA GLN A 131 -19.20 -12.40 -2.05
C GLN A 131 -19.45 -11.39 -3.18
N LEU A 132 -18.46 -11.24 -4.05
CA LEU A 132 -18.48 -10.36 -5.21
C LEU A 132 -19.01 -11.14 -6.42
N ASP A 133 -20.11 -10.67 -7.01
CA ASP A 133 -20.74 -11.28 -8.18
C ASP A 133 -19.86 -11.11 -9.43
N SER A 134 -19.19 -9.96 -9.53
CA SER A 134 -18.19 -9.69 -10.57
C SER A 134 -17.05 -8.83 -10.02
N VAL A 135 -15.88 -8.99 -10.64
CA VAL A 135 -14.68 -8.21 -10.37
C VAL A 135 -14.04 -7.85 -11.70
N GLU A 136 -13.92 -6.56 -11.98
CA GLU A 136 -13.33 -6.00 -13.19
C GLU A 136 -12.19 -5.07 -12.78
N LEU A 137 -10.97 -5.39 -13.22
CA LEU A 137 -9.78 -4.60 -12.90
C LEU A 137 -9.65 -3.46 -13.91
N GLU A 138 -9.31 -2.25 -13.44
CA GLU A 138 -9.00 -1.09 -14.27
C GLU A 138 -10.09 -0.74 -15.32
N HIS A 139 -11.35 -0.99 -14.96
CA HIS A 139 -12.49 -0.74 -15.83
C HIS A 139 -12.91 0.72 -15.79
N ARG A 140 -12.90 1.41 -16.94
CA ARG A 140 -13.31 2.82 -17.03
C ARG A 140 -14.83 2.98 -16.86
N ILE A 141 -15.25 3.77 -15.88
CA ILE A 141 -16.65 4.20 -15.73
C ILE A 141 -16.71 5.72 -15.87
N SER A 142 -17.31 6.18 -16.97
CA SER A 142 -17.38 7.60 -17.30
C SER A 142 -15.96 8.22 -17.32
N GLU A 143 -15.67 9.14 -16.40
CA GLU A 143 -14.39 9.86 -16.30
C GLU A 143 -13.39 9.23 -15.30
N ILE A 144 -13.77 8.16 -14.58
CA ILE A 144 -12.96 7.56 -13.51
C ILE A 144 -12.55 6.14 -13.90
N ILE A 145 -11.30 5.76 -13.60
CA ILE A 145 -10.82 4.37 -13.67
C ILE A 145 -10.49 3.93 -12.23
N PRO A 146 -11.40 3.23 -11.54
CA PRO A 146 -11.05 2.59 -10.28
C PRO A 146 -10.01 1.49 -10.47
N ASP A 147 -9.22 1.22 -9.43
CA ASP A 147 -8.37 0.04 -9.39
C ASP A 147 -9.18 -1.25 -9.60
N VAL A 148 -10.33 -1.34 -8.93
CA VAL A 148 -11.27 -2.47 -9.05
C VAL A 148 -12.71 -1.98 -9.06
N LEU A 149 -13.46 -2.40 -10.06
CA LEU A 149 -14.92 -2.32 -10.11
C LEU A 149 -15.50 -3.69 -9.72
N ALA A 150 -16.21 -3.75 -8.61
CA ALA A 150 -16.88 -4.98 -8.17
C ALA A 150 -18.41 -4.80 -8.11
N LYS A 151 -19.16 -5.90 -8.22
CA LYS A 151 -20.60 -5.93 -8.00
C LYS A 151 -20.93 -6.82 -6.81
N VAL A 152 -21.85 -6.34 -5.97
CA VAL A 152 -22.44 -7.10 -4.86
C VAL A 152 -23.94 -6.88 -4.89
N LYS A 153 -24.70 -7.95 -5.17
CA LYS A 153 -26.13 -7.90 -5.44
C LYS A 153 -26.42 -6.87 -6.54
N ASN A 154 -27.26 -5.88 -6.26
CA ASN A 154 -27.63 -4.82 -7.21
C ASN A 154 -26.82 -3.53 -7.03
N ARG A 155 -25.63 -3.60 -6.43
CA ARG A 155 -24.79 -2.42 -6.16
C ARG A 155 -23.39 -2.60 -6.73
N SER A 156 -22.86 -1.51 -7.29
CA SER A 156 -21.47 -1.43 -7.71
C SER A 156 -20.61 -0.87 -6.58
N LEU A 157 -19.44 -1.45 -6.38
CA LEU A 157 -18.38 -1.00 -5.47
C LEU A 157 -17.19 -0.54 -6.32
N LEU A 158 -16.82 0.73 -6.18
CA LEU A 158 -15.56 1.26 -6.68
C LEU A 158 -14.53 1.12 -5.57
N ILE A 159 -13.51 0.31 -5.79
CA ILE A 159 -12.49 0.00 -4.78
C ILE A 159 -11.17 0.61 -5.25
N GLU A 160 -10.62 1.49 -4.42
CA GLU A 160 -9.27 2.04 -4.57
C GLU A 160 -8.35 1.37 -3.57
N ILE A 161 -7.22 0.85 -4.05
CA ILE A 161 -6.20 0.31 -3.15
C ILE A 161 -5.32 1.49 -2.73
N ARG A 162 -5.04 1.61 -1.43
CA ARG A 162 -4.12 2.62 -0.92
C ARG A 162 -3.00 1.95 -0.16
N VAL A 163 -1.78 2.12 -0.64
CA VAL A 163 -0.58 1.68 0.05
C VAL A 163 0.03 2.88 0.76
N THR A 164 -0.06 2.91 2.10
CA THR A 164 0.61 3.95 2.89
C THR A 164 1.97 3.46 3.33
N HIS A 165 3.04 3.98 2.73
CA HIS A 165 4.37 3.90 3.34
C HIS A 165 4.54 5.04 4.35
N LYS A 166 5.17 4.75 5.50
CA LYS A 166 5.74 5.80 6.33
C LYS A 166 6.88 6.43 5.53
N VAL A 167 6.54 7.47 4.78
CA VAL A 167 7.55 8.42 4.29
C VAL A 167 8.21 8.99 5.53
N ASP A 168 9.52 8.78 5.67
CA ASP A 168 10.33 9.41 6.71
C ASP A 168 10.06 10.92 6.67
N GLU A 169 9.66 11.50 7.79
CA GLU A 169 9.31 12.91 7.89
C GLU A 169 10.54 13.79 7.61
N ARG A 170 10.80 14.09 6.34
CA ARG A 170 11.43 15.36 5.98
C ARG A 170 10.34 16.25 5.44
N LYS A 171 9.67 16.97 6.35
CA LYS A 171 8.85 18.14 6.02
C LYS A 171 9.62 19.05 5.05
N PRO A 172 9.11 19.35 3.85
CA PRO A 172 9.17 20.71 3.36
C PRO A 172 7.97 21.42 3.98
N GLN A 173 8.22 22.42 4.83
CA GLN A 173 7.19 23.39 5.20
C GLN A 173 6.75 24.13 3.92
N GLY A 174 5.70 23.62 3.26
CA GLY A 174 5.05 24.25 2.13
C GLY A 174 3.68 24.74 2.54
N THR A 175 3.52 26.06 2.58
CA THR A 175 2.30 26.78 2.94
C THR A 175 1.17 26.50 1.94
N TRP A 176 0.16 25.73 2.34
CA TRP A 176 -1.10 25.64 1.59
C TRP A 176 -1.95 26.87 1.88
N ARG A 177 -1.93 27.87 0.98
CA ARG A 177 -2.96 28.91 0.93
C ARG A 177 -4.25 28.27 0.40
N LYS A 178 -5.28 28.18 1.25
CA LYS A 178 -6.66 27.89 0.83
C LYS A 178 -7.12 28.94 -0.18
N GLY A 179 -7.43 28.50 -1.41
CA GLY A 179 -8.21 29.30 -2.34
C GLY A 179 -9.62 29.52 -1.80
N LYS A 180 -10.03 30.79 -1.65
CA LYS A 180 -11.43 31.17 -1.45
C LYS A 180 -12.12 31.14 -2.80
N THR A 181 -13.22 30.40 -2.93
CA THR A 181 -14.18 30.55 -4.02
C THR A 181 -15.17 31.67 -3.70
N ARG A 182 -15.25 32.61 -4.66
CA ARG A 182 -16.33 33.55 -5.05
C ARG A 182 -17.58 33.65 -4.18
N ASP A 183 -17.90 34.90 -3.81
CA ASP A 183 -19.28 35.39 -3.79
C ASP A 183 -19.46 36.40 -4.93
N GLN A 184 -20.60 36.28 -5.62
CA GLN A 184 -21.12 37.18 -6.64
C GLN A 184 -21.70 38.43 -5.97
N GLU A 185 -21.61 39.58 -6.63
CA GLU A 185 -22.68 40.58 -6.56
C GLU A 185 -22.68 41.48 -7.81
N GLU A 186 -23.87 41.67 -8.34
CA GLU A 186 -24.25 42.50 -9.48
C GLU A 186 -23.81 43.97 -9.32
N LYS A 187 -23.51 44.63 -10.46
CA LYS A 187 -23.95 46.00 -10.74
C LYS A 187 -23.75 46.34 -12.21
N ILE A 188 -24.86 46.20 -12.95
CA ILE A 188 -25.45 47.18 -13.87
C ILE A 188 -24.50 48.28 -14.34
N GLY A 189 -24.19 48.25 -15.64
CA GLY A 189 -23.81 49.40 -16.47
C GLY A 189 -24.66 49.37 -17.72
#